data_AF-A0A1B7W478-F1
#
_entry.id   AF-A0A1B7W478-F1
#
_cell.length_a   1.000
_cell.length_b   1.000
_cell.length_c   1.000
_cell.angle_alpha   90.00
_cell.angle_beta   90.00
_cell.angle_gamma   90.00
#
_symmetry.space_group_name_H-M   'P 1'
#
loop_
_entity.id
_entity.type
_entity.pdbx_description
1 polymer ?
#
loop_
_entity_poly.entity_id
_entity_poly.type
_entity_poly.pdbx_seq_one_letter_code
_entity_poly.pdbx_strand_id
1 'polypeptide(L)' 'WDAFDECITDLTWCPAQRYVILYDHADIFAQAEPTQYQIALDILNSAKEYWEANHIPLKFLVINK' A
#
# COMPACT_ATOMS: atom_id res chain seq x y z
N TRP A 1 1.62 11.40 5.08
CA TRP A 1 1.06 10.56 4.01
C TRP A 1 1.93 10.60 2.78
N ASP A 2 2.41 11.78 2.37
CA ASP A 2 3.32 11.96 1.23
C ASP A 2 4.55 11.03 1.28
N ALA A 3 5.26 11.00 2.42
CA ALA A 3 6.42 10.10 2.56
C ALA A 3 6.06 8.62 2.42
N PHE A 4 4.85 8.21 2.80
CA PHE A 4 4.40 6.83 2.62
C PHE A 4 4.09 6.54 1.14
N ASP A 5 3.40 7.47 0.47
CA ASP A 5 3.12 7.37 -0.97
C ASP A 5 4.41 7.27 -1.80
N GLU A 6 5.36 8.17 -1.55
CA GLU A 6 6.68 8.13 -2.18
C GLU A 6 7.42 6.81 -1.91
N CYS A 7 7.40 6.32 -0.66
CA CYS A 7 8.08 5.07 -0.32
C CYS A 7 7.49 3.84 -1.01
N ILE A 8 6.16 3.78 -1.23
CA ILE A 8 5.55 2.59 -1.84
C ILE A 8 5.52 2.64 -3.37
N THR A 9 5.70 3.83 -3.95
CA THR A 9 5.84 4.04 -5.39
C THR A 9 7.30 3.94 -5.84
N ASP A 10 8.27 4.14 -4.93
CA ASP A 10 9.70 3.93 -5.16
C ASP A 10 10.26 2.75 -4.34
N LEU A 11 10.26 1.56 -4.97
CA LEU A 11 10.89 0.35 -4.44
C LEU A 11 12.20 0.02 -5.18
N THR A 12 12.88 1.02 -5.75
CA THR A 12 14.12 0.81 -6.54
C THR A 12 15.25 0.15 -5.74
N TRP A 13 15.23 0.27 -4.42
CA TRP A 13 16.17 -0.38 -3.50
C TRP A 13 15.95 -1.89 -3.37
N CYS A 14 14.81 -2.44 -3.80
CA CYS A 14 14.48 -3.86 -3.75
C CYS A 14 13.81 -4.32 -5.06
N PRO A 15 14.56 -4.42 -6.17
CA PRO A 15 13.98 -4.75 -7.46
C PRO A 15 13.38 -6.16 -7.48
N ALA A 16 12.12 -6.27 -7.88
CA ALA A 16 11.42 -7.55 -8.01
C ALA A 16 10.51 -7.58 -9.25
N GLN A 17 10.12 -8.80 -9.66
CA GLN A 17 9.16 -8.99 -10.75
C GLN A 17 7.71 -8.69 -10.34
N ARG A 18 7.44 -8.60 -9.04
CA ARG A 18 6.14 -8.30 -8.43
C ARG A 18 6.30 -7.97 -6.95
N TYR A 19 5.39 -7.18 -6.42
CA TYR A 19 5.35 -6.81 -5.00
C TYR A 19 4.04 -7.26 -4.36
N VAL A 20 4.13 -7.68 -3.10
CA VAL A 20 2.96 -7.98 -2.25
C VAL A 20 3.17 -7.29 -0.90
N ILE A 21 2.23 -6.42 -0.55
CA ILE A 21 2.16 -5.77 0.77
C ILE A 21 1.15 -6.54 1.61
N LEU A 22 1.59 -7.01 2.77
CA LEU A 22 0.71 -7.62 3.77
C LEU A 22 0.51 -6.63 4.91
N TYR A 23 -0.71 -6.10 5.04
CA TYR A 23 -1.09 -5.25 6.16
C TYR A 23 -1.86 -6.09 7.19
N ASP A 24 -1.15 -6.57 8.22
CA ASP A 24 -1.72 -7.34 9.32
C ASP A 24 -2.27 -6.42 10.43
N HIS A 25 -3.32 -6.88 11.11
CA HIS A 25 -4.01 -6.14 12.19
C HIS A 25 -4.47 -4.73 11.79
N ALA A 26 -4.92 -4.57 10.54
CA ALA A 26 -5.34 -3.26 10.02
C ALA A 26 -6.60 -2.72 10.69
N ASP A 27 -7.39 -3.61 11.32
CA ASP A 27 -8.57 -3.29 12.12
C ASP A 27 -8.26 -2.34 13.28
N ILE A 28 -7.06 -2.43 13.87
CA ILE A 28 -6.65 -1.55 14.98
C ILE A 28 -6.55 -0.11 14.49
N PHE A 29 -5.90 0.10 13.35
CA PHE A 29 -5.75 1.44 12.78
C PHE A 29 -7.07 1.96 12.22
N ALA A 30 -7.85 1.10 11.57
CA ALA A 30 -9.17 1.44 11.05
C ALA A 30 -10.15 1.90 12.15
N GLN A 31 -10.08 1.30 13.34
CA GLN A 31 -10.92 1.69 14.48
C GLN A 31 -10.46 2.97 15.16
N ALA A 32 -9.14 3.13 15.35
CA ALA A 32 -8.59 4.27 16.06
C ALA A 32 -8.71 5.57 15.25
N GLU A 33 -8.43 5.52 13.94
CA GLU A 33 -8.32 6.70 13.07
C GLU A 33 -8.92 6.42 11.68
N PRO A 34 -10.25 6.25 11.55
CA PRO A 34 -10.89 5.77 10.33
C PRO A 34 -10.63 6.65 9.10
N THR A 35 -10.59 7.97 9.26
CA THR A 35 -10.30 8.90 8.16
C THR A 35 -8.85 8.76 7.68
N GLN A 36 -7.90 8.57 8.61
CA GLN A 36 -6.49 8.39 8.29
C GLN A 36 -6.26 7.02 7.64
N TYR A 37 -6.97 5.99 8.11
CA TYR A 37 -6.97 4.67 7.49
C TYR A 37 -7.46 4.71 6.05
N GLN A 38 -8.52 5.48 5.76
CA GLN A 38 -9.00 5.64 4.38
C GLN A 38 -7.93 6.26 3.47
N ILE A 39 -7.21 7.29 3.94
CA ILE A 39 -6.10 7.90 3.18
C ILE A 39 -5.00 6.87 2.90
N ALA A 40 -4.66 6.01 3.86
CA ALA A 40 -3.69 4.94 3.66
C ALA A 40 -4.13 3.94 2.58
N LEU A 41 -5.41 3.56 2.56
CA LEU A 41 -5.97 2.68 1.53
C LEU A 41 -5.99 3.35 0.16
N ASP A 42 -6.28 4.64 0.09
CA ASP A 42 -6.27 5.39 -1.17
C ASP A 42 -4.84 5.40 -1.77
N ILE A 43 -3.83 5.65 -0.94
CA ILE A 43 -2.41 5.59 -1.34
C ILE A 43 -2.02 4.18 -1.83
N LEU A 44 -2.39 3.13 -1.09
CA LEU A 44 -2.12 1.74 -1.49
C LEU A 44 -2.77 1.39 -2.84
N ASN A 45 -3.97 1.91 -3.11
CA ASN A 45 -4.63 1.74 -4.40
C ASN A 45 -3.92 2.52 -5.51
N SER A 46 -3.55 3.79 -5.28
CA SER A 46 -2.81 4.58 -6.26
C SER A 46 -1.46 3.96 -6.62
N ALA A 47 -0.75 3.40 -5.64
CA ALA A 47 0.50 2.70 -5.91
C ALA A 47 0.28 1.41 -6.71
N LYS A 48 -0.77 0.63 -6.41
CA LYS A 48 -1.13 -0.53 -7.22
C LYS A 48 -1.31 -0.14 -8.69
N GLU A 49 -2.07 0.93 -8.96
CA GLU A 49 -2.30 1.45 -10.32
C GLU A 49 -1.00 1.91 -10.99
N TYR A 50 -0.15 2.64 -10.25
CA TYR A 50 1.17 3.07 -10.71
C TYR A 50 2.03 1.89 -11.16
N TRP A 51 2.15 0.87 -10.32
CA TRP A 51 2.98 -0.30 -10.58
C TRP A 51 2.41 -1.17 -11.72
N GLU A 52 1.08 -1.30 -11.80
CA GLU A 52 0.41 -1.98 -12.90
C GLU A 52 0.66 -1.28 -14.25
N ALA A 53 0.61 0.05 -14.30
CA ALA A 53 0.97 0.84 -15.48
C ALA A 53 2.44 0.67 -15.90
N ASN A 54 3.33 0.36 -14.95
CA ASN A 54 4.74 0.09 -15.18
C ASN A 54 5.05 -1.41 -15.44
N HIS A 55 4.03 -2.25 -15.66
CA HIS A 55 4.15 -3.67 -15.94
C HIS A 55 4.80 -4.51 -14.83
N ILE A 56 4.81 -4.02 -13.59
CA ILE A 56 5.33 -4.73 -12.41
C ILE A 56 4.17 -4.84 -11.42
N PRO A 57 3.49 -6.00 -11.29
CA PRO A 57 2.29 -6.07 -10.47
C PRO A 57 2.58 -5.82 -8.98
N LEU A 58 1.90 -4.85 -8.38
CA LEU A 58 1.82 -4.67 -6.93
C LEU A 58 0.42 -5.08 -6.45
N LYS A 59 0.36 -5.86 -5.37
CA LYS A 59 -0.89 -6.18 -4.67
C LYS A 59 -0.73 -5.86 -3.19
N PHE A 60 -1.81 -5.47 -2.54
CA PHE A 60 -1.86 -5.39 -1.08
C PHE A 60 -3.01 -6.26 -0.55
N LEU A 61 -2.79 -6.85 0.61
CA LEU A 61 -3.74 -7.68 1.32
C LEU A 61 -3.90 -7.12 2.73
N VAL A 62 -5.14 -6.89 3.11
CA VAL A 62 -5.50 -6.40 4.45
C VAL A 62 -6.05 -7.57 5.25
N ILE A 63 -5.45 -7.84 6.40
CA ILE A 63 -5.93 -8.84 7.33
C ILE A 63 -6.48 -8.12 8.55
N ASN A 64 -7.77 -8.33 8.79
CA ASN A 64 -8.47 -7.91 10.00
C ASN A 64 -8.61 -9.15 10.90
N LYS A 65 -8.30 -9.04 12.18
CA LYS A 65 -8.44 -10.15 13.15
C LYS A 65 -9.38 -9.80 14.28
#